data_AF-T1ELA4-F1
#
_entry.id   AF-T1ELA4-F1
#
_cell.length_a   1.000
_cell.length_b   1.000
_cell.length_c   1.000
_cell.angle_alpha   90.00
_cell.angle_beta   90.00
_cell.angle_gamma   90.00
#
_symmetry.space_group_name_H-M   'P 1'
#
loop_
_entity.id
_entity.type
_entity.pdbx_description
1 polymer ?
#
loop_
_entity_poly.entity_id
_entity_poly.type
_entity_poly.pdbx_seq_one_letter_code
_entity_poly.pdbx_strand_id
1 'polypeptide(L)' 'RRKNATRESTSTLKNWLNEHIRNPYPSKGEKIMLAIITKMTLTQVSTWFANARRRLKKEKKVYWLPRNR' A
#
# COMPACT_ATOMS: atom_id res chain seq x y z
N ARG A 1 -18.78 -12.82 1.29
CA ARG A 1 -19.01 -11.35 1.41
C ARG A 1 -17.67 -10.65 1.63
N ARG A 2 -17.18 -9.82 0.68
CA ARG A 2 -15.94 -9.05 0.90
C ARG A 2 -16.20 -8.06 2.04
N LYS A 3 -15.46 -8.18 3.16
CA LYS A 3 -15.47 -7.13 4.18
C LYS A 3 -14.72 -5.93 3.59
N ASN A 4 -15.42 -4.82 3.40
CA ASN A 4 -14.79 -3.57 3.01
C ASN A 4 -13.79 -3.18 4.10
N ALA A 5 -12.56 -2.83 3.72
CA ALA A 5 -11.58 -2.33 4.66
C ALA A 5 -12.16 -1.08 5.35
N THR A 6 -12.17 -1.05 6.67
CA THR A 6 -12.64 0.11 7.42
C THR A 6 -11.67 1.28 7.23
N ARG A 7 -12.16 2.52 7.34
CA ARG A 7 -11.30 3.71 7.25
C ARG A 7 -10.11 3.62 8.21
N GLU A 8 -10.35 3.11 9.42
CA GLU A 8 -9.35 2.88 10.46
C GLU A 8 -8.28 1.87 10.03
N SER A 9 -8.67 0.71 9.49
CA SER A 9 -7.71 -0.32 9.04
C SER A 9 -6.87 0.16 7.85
N THR A 10 -7.36 1.11 7.04
CA THR A 10 -6.53 1.73 5.98
C THR A 10 -5.63 2.87 6.46
N SER A 11 -5.81 3.39 7.68
CA SER A 11 -5.00 4.50 8.21
C SER A 11 -3.53 4.09 8.37
N THR A 12 -3.29 2.92 8.98
CA THR A 12 -1.94 2.34 9.12
C THR A 12 -1.24 2.16 7.77
N LEU A 13 -1.96 1.68 6.75
CA LEU A 13 -1.40 1.48 5.40
C LEU A 13 -1.03 2.81 4.73
N LYS A 14 -1.82 3.87 4.95
CA LYS A 14 -1.55 5.22 4.44
C LYS A 14 -0.35 5.85 5.13
N ASN A 15 -0.22 5.69 6.44
CA ASN A 15 0.92 6.21 7.20
C ASN A 15 2.23 5.58 6.70
N TRP A 16 2.27 4.25 6.63
CA TRP A 16 3.43 3.53 6.09
C TRP A 16 3.75 3.99 4.66
N LEU A 17 2.72 4.17 3.80
CA LEU A 17 2.90 4.64 2.43
C LEU A 17 3.51 6.04 2.34
N ASN A 18 3.12 6.95 3.23
CA ASN A 18 3.63 8.32 3.26
C ASN A 18 5.09 8.36 3.72
N GLU A 19 5.44 7.55 4.73
CA GLU A 19 6.83 7.38 5.19
C GLU A 19 7.73 6.78 4.10
N HIS A 20 7.17 5.87 3.28
CA HIS A 20 7.88 5.16 2.22
C HIS A 20 7.54 5.68 0.82
N ILE A 21 7.16 6.95 0.68
CA ILE A 21 6.69 7.50 -0.60
C ILE A 21 7.75 7.40 -1.71
N ARG A 22 9.04 7.40 -1.33
CA ARG A 22 10.21 7.23 -2.21
C ARG A 22 10.50 5.78 -2.60
N ASN A 23 9.96 4.78 -1.90
CA ASN A 23 9.96 3.37 -2.31
C ASN A 23 8.80 2.57 -1.65
N PRO A 24 7.55 2.67 -2.14
CA PRO A 24 6.34 2.13 -1.52
C PRO A 24 6.13 0.65 -1.85
N TYR A 25 7.20 -0.12 -1.68
CA TYR A 25 7.25 -1.56 -1.88
C TYR A 25 7.60 -2.21 -0.55
N PRO A 26 6.60 -2.53 0.30
CA PRO A 26 6.87 -3.15 1.58
C PRO A 26 7.52 -4.53 1.37
N SER A 27 8.52 -4.81 2.19
CA SER A 27 9.16 -6.11 2.31
C SER A 27 8.17 -7.19 2.79
N LYS A 28 8.61 -8.45 2.78
CA LYS A 28 7.79 -9.57 3.28
C LYS A 28 7.43 -9.38 4.77
N GLY A 29 8.39 -8.95 5.59
CA GLY A 29 8.18 -8.69 7.02
C GLY A 29 7.19 -7.56 7.26
N GLU A 30 7.33 -6.44 6.55
CA GLU A 30 6.42 -5.30 6.68
C GLU A 30 5.00 -5.65 6.24
N LYS A 31 4.83 -6.44 5.17
CA LYS A 31 3.50 -6.91 4.76
C LYS A 31 2.83 -7.76 5.85
N ILE A 32 3.59 -8.60 6.55
CA ILE A 32 3.09 -9.41 7.68
C ILE A 32 2.68 -8.51 8.83
N MET A 33 3.55 -7.56 9.23
CA MET A 33 3.24 -6.61 10.30
C MET A 33 1.97 -5.80 10.00
N LEU A 34 1.86 -5.27 8.78
CA LEU A 34 0.70 -4.50 8.33
C LEU A 34 -0.57 -5.37 8.29
N ALA A 35 -0.48 -6.62 7.84
CA ALA A 35 -1.60 -7.55 7.84
C ALA A 35 -2.15 -7.81 9.26
N ILE A 36 -1.25 -7.99 10.24
CA ILE A 36 -1.61 -8.18 11.65
C ILE A 36 -2.31 -6.94 12.20
N ILE A 37 -1.70 -5.76 12.07
CA ILE A 37 -2.22 -4.51 12.63
C ILE A 37 -3.59 -4.15 12.01
N THR A 38 -3.71 -4.30 10.70
CA THR A 38 -4.93 -3.91 9.96
C THR A 38 -6.01 -5.00 9.97
N LYS A 39 -5.70 -6.19 10.51
CA LYS A 39 -6.56 -7.39 10.48
C LYS A 39 -6.97 -7.76 9.04
N MET A 40 -6.05 -7.56 8.09
CA MET A 40 -6.22 -7.89 6.68
C MET A 40 -5.37 -9.11 6.32
N THR A 41 -5.75 -9.85 5.30
CA THR A 41 -4.88 -10.90 4.76
C THR A 41 -3.70 -10.28 4.01
N LEU A 42 -2.60 -11.02 3.89
CA LEU A 42 -1.43 -10.61 3.10
C LEU A 42 -1.80 -10.23 1.66
N THR A 43 -2.75 -10.95 1.07
CA THR A 43 -3.26 -10.67 -0.29
C THR A 43 -4.00 -9.34 -0.35
N GLN A 44 -4.81 -9.02 0.66
CA GLN A 44 -5.51 -7.74 0.73
C GLN A 44 -4.53 -6.57 0.90
N VAL A 45 -3.52 -6.71 1.77
CA VAL A 45 -2.45 -5.72 1.94
C VAL A 45 -1.69 -5.52 0.62
N SER A 46 -1.31 -6.62 -0.05
CA SER A 46 -0.59 -6.56 -1.34
C SER A 46 -1.41 -5.87 -2.42
N THR A 47 -2.70 -6.19 -2.50
CA THR A 47 -3.65 -5.57 -3.45
C THR A 47 -3.83 -4.09 -3.16
N TRP A 48 -3.92 -3.71 -1.88
CA TRP A 48 -4.05 -2.33 -1.45
C TRP A 48 -2.83 -1.51 -1.90
N PHE A 49 -1.61 -1.98 -1.64
CA PHE A 49 -0.39 -1.29 -2.06
C PHE A 49 -0.25 -1.19 -3.58
N ALA A 50 -0.64 -2.24 -4.33
CA ALA A 50 -0.66 -2.18 -5.78
C ALA A 50 -1.61 -1.08 -6.29
N ASN A 51 -2.81 -0.99 -5.73
CA ASN A 51 -3.79 0.04 -6.07
C ASN A 51 -3.32 1.45 -5.64
N ALA A 52 -2.73 1.57 -4.45
CA ALA A 52 -2.24 2.84 -3.91
C ALA A 52 -1.10 3.42 -4.77
N ARG A 53 -0.12 2.59 -5.17
CA ARG A 53 0.94 3.02 -6.11
C ARG A 53 0.40 3.50 -7.45
N ARG A 54 -0.60 2.80 -8.01
CA ARG A 54 -1.24 3.24 -9.27
C ARG A 54 -1.89 4.62 -9.12
N ARG A 55 -2.53 4.92 -7.99
CA ARG A 55 -3.13 6.23 -7.69
C ARG A 55 -2.06 7.32 -7.57
N LEU A 56 -0.98 7.06 -6.82
CA LEU A 56 0.13 8.01 -6.68
C LEU A 56 0.75 8.37 -8.04
N LYS A 57 0.95 7.38 -8.92
CA LYS A 57 1.46 7.62 -10.28
C LYS A 57 0.51 8.50 -11.09
N LYS A 58 -0.81 8.28 -10.99
CA LYS A 58 -1.82 9.09 -11.68
C LYS A 58 -1.83 10.54 -11.19
N GLU A 59 -1.63 10.75 -9.89
CA GLU A 59 -1.62 12.08 -9.25
C GLU A 59 -0.30 12.84 -9.42
N LYS A 60 0.68 12.30 -10.17
CA LYS A 60 2.06 12.84 -10.32
C LYS A 60 2.79 13.08 -8.98
N LYS A 61 2.34 12.45 -7.89
CA LYS A 61 2.94 12.60 -6.55
C LYS A 61 4.24 11.82 -6.36
N VAL A 62 4.64 11.06 -7.38
CA VAL A 62 5.81 10.18 -7.37
C VAL A 62 6.41 10.12 -8.77
N TYR A 63 7.70 10.42 -8.88
CA TYR A 63 8.49 10.25 -10.10
C TYR A 63 9.15 8.87 -10.06
N TRP A 64 8.35 7.80 -10.19
CA TRP A 64 8.93 6.50 -10.52
C TRP A 64 9.52 6.61 -11.92
N LEU A 65 10.83 6.44 -12.03
CA LEU A 65 11.52 6.40 -13.31
C LEU A 65 10.69 5.57 -14.29
N PRO A 66 10.38 6.10 -15.49
CA PRO A 66 9.67 5.32 -16.48
C PRO A 66 10.50 4.06 -16.73
N ARG A 67 9.90 2.88 -16.53
CA ARG A 67 10.42 1.69 -17.21
C ARG A 67 10.32 2.01 -18.68
N ASN A 68 11.48 2.25 -19.32
CA ASN A 68 11.58 2.36 -20.76
C ASN A 68 10.79 1.22 -21.39
N ARG A 69 10.02 1.63 -22.40
CA ARG A 69 9.07 0.82 -23.16
C ARG A 69 9.81 -0.28 -23.92
#